data_AF-A0A2N5JNV0-F1
#
_entry.id   AF-A0A2N5JNV0-F1
#
_cell.length_a   1.000
_cell.length_b   1.000
_cell.length_c   1.000
_cell.angle_alpha   90.00
_cell.angle_beta   90.00
_cell.angle_gamma   90.00
#
_symmetry.space_group_name_H-M   'P 1'
#
loop_
_entity.id
_entity.type
_entity.pdbx_description
1 polymer ?
#
loop_
_entity_poly.entity_id
_entity_poly.type
_entity_poly.pdbx_seq_one_letter_code
_entity_poly.pdbx_strand_id
1 'polypeptide(L)'
;MPDRYSSFIQLVQQWQENAHPFDQVESFFFREILPDQNPDRLRYHVEMHRMLKLIKADLALLKASRSPSNRDKYAQQVKERSVKLIELCQALLR
;
A
#
# COMPACT_ATOMS: atom_id res chain seq x y z
N MET A 1 -2.73 22.60 1.62
CA MET A 1 -2.69 21.23 2.18
C MET A 1 -2.33 20.27 1.06
N PRO A 2 -1.43 19.30 1.29
CA PRO A 2 -1.07 18.32 0.26
C PRO A 2 -2.30 17.50 -0.16
N ASP A 3 -2.36 17.12 -1.44
CA ASP A 3 -3.39 16.22 -1.94
C ASP A 3 -3.37 14.87 -1.18
N ARG A 4 -4.54 14.24 -1.03
CA ARG A 4 -4.71 12.99 -0.27
C ARG A 4 -3.84 11.86 -0.83
N TYR A 5 -3.66 11.80 -2.16
CA TYR A 5 -2.84 10.78 -2.81
C TYR A 5 -1.34 11.05 -2.61
N SER A 6 -0.92 12.31 -2.61
CA SER A 6 0.45 12.70 -2.26
C SER A 6 0.78 12.36 -0.79
N SER A 7 -0.15 12.66 0.12
CA SER A 7 -0.02 12.30 1.54
C SER A 7 0.05 10.78 1.73
N PHE A 8 -0.76 10.03 0.98
CA PHE A 8 -0.73 8.57 1.02
C PHE A 8 0.57 7.98 0.46
N ILE A 9 1.10 8.51 -0.65
CA ILE A 9 2.41 8.10 -1.19
C ILE A 9 3.51 8.30 -0.15
N GLN A 10 3.54 9.49 0.50
CA GLN A 10 4.53 9.78 1.53
C GLN A 10 4.44 8.79 2.69
N LEU A 11 3.22 8.46 3.14
CA LEU A 11 3.00 7.49 4.21
C LEU A 11 3.48 6.08 3.82
N VAL A 12 3.26 5.65 2.57
CA VAL A 12 3.76 4.37 2.06
C VAL A 12 5.29 4.34 2.03
N GLN A 13 5.93 5.42 1.59
CA GLN A 13 7.40 5.55 1.57
C GLN A 13 7.98 5.52 2.98
N GLN A 14 7.39 6.25 3.92
CA GLN A 14 7.79 6.24 5.33
C GLN A 14 7.64 4.84 5.95
N TRP A 15 6.58 4.11 5.60
CA TRP A 15 6.43 2.72 6.03
C TRP A 15 7.53 1.81 5.45
N GLN A 16 7.90 1.96 4.17
CA GLN A 16 9.01 1.21 3.56
C GLN A 16 10.35 1.47 4.27
N GLU A 17 10.54 2.67 4.80
CA GLU A 17 11.73 3.07 5.59
C GLU A 17 11.66 2.65 7.07
N ASN A 18 10.62 1.90 7.47
CA ASN A 18 10.33 1.48 8.85
C ASN A 18 10.02 2.65 9.82
N ALA A 19 9.61 3.81 9.33
CA ALA A 19 9.22 4.93 10.18
C ALA A 19 7.82 4.74 10.81
N HIS A 20 6.95 3.95 10.18
CA HIS A 20 5.56 3.72 10.61
C HIS A 20 5.10 2.27 10.41
N PRO A 21 4.15 1.75 11.21
CA PRO A 21 3.55 0.44 10.99
C PRO A 21 2.60 0.44 9.78
N PHE A 22 2.51 -0.69 9.08
CA PHE A 22 1.62 -0.86 7.92
C PHE A 22 0.14 -0.54 8.23
N ASP A 23 -0.32 -0.81 9.45
CA ASP A 23 -1.70 -0.53 9.87
C ASP A 23 -2.07 0.96 9.74
N GLN A 24 -1.09 1.88 9.84
CA GLN A 24 -1.33 3.31 9.59
C GLN A 24 -1.59 3.60 8.11
N VAL A 25 -0.87 2.93 7.20
CA VAL A 25 -1.13 3.01 5.75
C VAL A 25 -2.55 2.54 5.47
N GLU A 26 -2.93 1.35 5.95
CA GLU A 26 -4.27 0.79 5.76
C GLU A 26 -5.35 1.72 6.33
N SER A 27 -5.15 2.24 7.55
CA SER A 27 -6.09 3.16 8.20
C SER A 27 -6.23 4.50 7.47
N PHE A 28 -5.17 5.01 6.86
CA PHE A 28 -5.23 6.23 6.04
C PHE A 28 -6.05 5.99 4.78
N PHE A 29 -5.82 4.87 4.09
CA PHE A 29 -6.57 4.52 2.89
C PHE A 29 -8.09 4.52 3.16
N PHE A 30 -8.53 3.85 4.22
CA PHE A 30 -9.95 3.77 4.55
C PHE A 30 -10.58 5.10 4.96
N ARG A 31 -9.80 6.00 5.57
CA ARG A 31 -10.30 7.31 6.06
C ARG A 31 -10.28 8.40 5.00
N GLU A 32 -9.23 8.45 4.18
CA GLU A 32 -8.97 9.60 3.31
C GLU A 32 -9.16 9.27 1.83
N ILE A 33 -8.84 8.04 1.42
CA ILE A 33 -8.85 7.64 0.01
C ILE A 33 -10.17 6.99 -0.39
N LEU A 34 -10.60 5.95 0.34
CA LEU A 34 -11.81 5.19 0.01
C LEU A 34 -13.09 6.04 -0.05
N PRO A 35 -13.28 7.09 0.78
CA PRO A 35 -14.48 7.93 0.69
C PRO A 35 -14.54 8.84 -0.55
N ASP A 36 -13.51 8.85 -1.42
CA ASP A 36 -13.58 9.59 -2.69
C ASP A 36 -14.69 8.99 -3.58
N GLN A 37 -15.74 9.79 -3.82
CA GLN A 37 -16.92 9.38 -4.59
C GLN A 37 -16.74 9.54 -6.10
N ASN A 38 -15.54 9.89 -6.58
CA ASN A 38 -15.30 10.06 -8.01
C ASN A 38 -15.33 8.70 -8.75
N PRO A 39 -16.31 8.46 -9.63
CA PRO A 39 -16.45 7.18 -10.33
C PRO A 39 -15.30 6.88 -11.30
N ASP A 40 -14.65 7.92 -11.85
CA ASP A 40 -13.52 7.76 -12.77
C ASP A 40 -12.28 7.19 -12.06
N ARG A 41 -12.24 7.33 -10.73
CA ARG A 41 -11.14 6.88 -9.87
C ARG A 41 -11.39 5.53 -9.22
N LEU A 42 -12.62 5.02 -9.29
CA LEU A 42 -13.04 3.79 -8.62
C LEU A 42 -12.14 2.60 -8.96
N ARG A 43 -11.75 2.45 -10.24
CA ARG A 43 -10.83 1.39 -10.68
C ARG A 43 -9.51 1.42 -9.91
N TYR A 44 -8.95 2.60 -9.69
CA TYR A 44 -7.71 2.76 -8.95
C TYR A 44 -7.90 2.42 -7.48
N HIS A 45 -8.99 2.89 -6.84
CA HIS A 45 -9.27 2.57 -5.44
C HIS A 45 -9.44 1.07 -5.20
N VAL A 46 -10.13 0.37 -6.10
CA VAL A 46 -10.29 -1.09 -6.03
C VAL A 46 -8.94 -1.79 -6.10
N GLU A 47 -8.08 -1.41 -7.05
CA GLU A 47 -6.75 -2.01 -7.17
C GLU A 47 -5.84 -1.63 -5.99
N MET A 48 -5.92 -0.41 -5.47
CA MET A 48 -5.20 0.02 -4.26
C MET A 48 -5.62 -0.82 -3.05
N HIS A 49 -6.92 -1.00 -2.83
CA HIS A 49 -7.44 -1.84 -1.76
C HIS A 49 -6.99 -3.30 -1.90
N ARG A 50 -6.98 -3.83 -3.13
CA ARG A 50 -6.43 -5.16 -3.42
C ARG A 50 -4.95 -5.25 -3.05
N MET A 51 -4.14 -4.27 -3.43
CA MET A 51 -2.72 -4.23 -3.08
C MET A 51 -2.51 -4.21 -1.57
N LEU A 52 -3.30 -3.43 -0.82
CA LEU A 52 -3.22 -3.40 0.64
C LEU A 52 -3.50 -4.76 1.28
N LYS A 53 -4.56 -5.45 0.85
CA LYS A 53 -4.87 -6.81 1.34
C LYS A 53 -3.75 -7.80 1.03
N LEU A 54 -3.20 -7.71 -0.17
CA LEU A 54 -2.11 -8.56 -0.62
C LEU A 54 -0.81 -8.30 0.17
N ILE A 55 -0.47 -7.04 0.43
CA ILE A 55 0.67 -6.68 1.30
C ILE A 55 0.45 -7.25 2.70
N LYS A 56 -0.74 -7.10 3.28
CA LYS A 56 -1.07 -7.63 4.60
C LYS A 56 -0.89 -9.16 4.67
N ALA A 57 -1.30 -9.87 3.63
CA ALA A 57 -1.11 -11.30 3.52
C ALA A 57 0.39 -11.68 3.44
N ASP A 58 1.18 -10.99 2.61
CA ASP A 58 2.62 -11.25 2.51
C ASP A 58 3.35 -10.95 3.82
N LEU A 59 2.99 -9.88 4.53
CA LEU A 59 3.57 -9.56 5.83
C LEU A 59 3.27 -10.66 6.86
N ALA A 60 2.04 -11.19 6.86
CA ALA A 60 1.67 -12.31 7.72
C ALA A 60 2.48 -13.58 7.38
N LEU A 61 2.64 -13.88 6.08
CA LEU A 61 3.44 -15.01 5.60
C LEU A 61 4.93 -14.83 5.90
N LEU A 62 5.46 -13.62 5.76
CA LEU A 62 6.84 -13.26 6.08
C LEU A 62 7.12 -13.49 7.57
N LYS A 63 6.20 -13.08 8.44
CA LYS A 63 6.29 -13.28 9.90
C LYS A 63 6.19 -14.76 10.29
N ALA A 64 5.37 -15.54 9.59
CA ALA A 64 5.19 -16.96 9.85
C ALA A 64 6.30 -17.85 9.25
N SER A 65 7.00 -17.36 8.21
CA SER A 65 7.97 -18.15 7.46
C SER A 65 9.25 -18.40 8.25
N ARG A 66 9.61 -19.68 8.39
CA ARG A 66 10.88 -20.13 8.96
C ARG A 66 11.97 -20.36 7.92
N SER A 67 11.60 -20.48 6.64
CA SER A 67 12.55 -20.70 5.55
C SER A 67 13.09 -19.35 5.02
N PRO A 68 14.42 -19.17 4.91
CA PRO A 68 15.02 -17.96 4.34
C PRO A 68 14.51 -17.67 2.92
N SER A 69 14.43 -18.67 2.04
CA SER A 69 13.99 -18.48 0.65
C SER A 69 12.54 -17.96 0.55
N ASN A 70 11.66 -18.45 1.43
CA ASN A 70 10.29 -17.95 1.49
C ASN A 70 10.24 -16.54 2.08
N ARG A 71 11.08 -16.22 3.07
CA ARG A 71 11.16 -14.86 3.63
C ARG A 71 11.59 -13.86 2.55
N ASP A 72 12.62 -14.18 1.78
CA ASP A 72 13.09 -13.31 0.70
C ASP A 72 12.01 -13.11 -0.37
N LYS A 73 11.32 -14.20 -0.74
CA LYS A 73 10.17 -14.14 -1.65
C LYS A 73 9.08 -13.20 -1.15
N TYR A 74 8.63 -13.34 0.10
CA TYR A 74 7.55 -12.50 0.63
C TYR A 74 8.00 -11.05 0.83
N ALA A 75 9.24 -10.81 1.26
CA ALA A 75 9.80 -9.46 1.35
C ALA A 75 9.83 -8.77 -0.03
N GLN A 76 10.22 -9.50 -1.08
CA GLN A 76 10.19 -9.00 -2.45
C GLN A 76 8.76 -8.70 -2.92
N GLN A 77 7.79 -9.55 -2.61
CA GLN A 77 6.38 -9.30 -2.95
C GLN A 77 5.81 -8.06 -2.26
N VAL A 78 6.14 -7.84 -0.97
CA VAL A 78 5.78 -6.61 -0.24
C VAL A 78 6.37 -5.38 -0.94
N LYS A 79 7.63 -5.44 -1.36
CA LYS A 79 8.30 -4.35 -2.07
C LYS A 79 7.65 -4.05 -3.43
N GLU A 80 7.38 -5.07 -4.24
CA GLU A 80 6.74 -4.88 -5.55
C GLU A 80 5.33 -4.30 -5.43
N ARG A 81 4.53 -4.81 -4.49
CA ARG A 81 3.15 -4.34 -4.28
C ARG A 81 3.09 -2.92 -3.73
N SER A 82 4.05 -2.55 -2.88
CA SER A 82 4.15 -1.18 -2.36
C SER A 82 4.57 -0.17 -3.44
N VAL A 83 5.50 -0.55 -4.34
CA VAL A 83 5.79 0.24 -5.55
C VAL A 83 4.53 0.39 -6.41
N LYS A 84 3.78 -0.71 -6.62
CA LYS A 84 2.54 -0.65 -7.41
C LYS A 84 1.50 0.27 -6.79
N LEU A 85 1.38 0.27 -5.47
CA LEU A 85 0.49 1.16 -4.73
C LEU A 85 0.85 2.64 -4.97
N ILE A 86 2.14 2.98 -4.98
CA ILE A 86 2.63 4.33 -5.32
C ILE A 86 2.29 4.70 -6.76
N GLU A 87 2.52 3.80 -7.73
CA GLU A 87 2.20 4.05 -9.15
C GLU A 87 0.71 4.35 -9.37
N LEU A 88 -0.19 3.60 -8.70
CA LEU A 88 -1.63 3.83 -8.78
C LEU A 88 -2.00 5.23 -8.27
N CYS A 89 -1.36 5.69 -7.18
CA CYS A 89 -1.59 7.03 -6.65
C CYS A 89 -1.03 8.11 -7.57
N GLN A 90 0.16 7.90 -8.13
CA GLN A 90 0.77 8.83 -9.10
C GLN A 90 -0.09 8.99 -10.36
N ALA A 91 -0.78 7.93 -10.80
CA ALA A 91 -1.71 8.01 -11.92
C ALA A 91 -2.93 8.88 -11.63
N LEU A 92 -3.37 8.97 -10.37
CA LEU A 92 -4.50 9.81 -9.93
C LEU A 92 -4.13 11.29 -9.73
N LEU A 93 -2.82 11.60 -9.72
CA LEU A 93 -2.28 12.97 -9.57
C LEU A 93 -1.97 13.65 -10.92
N ARG A 94 -2.08 12.91 -12.03
CA ARG A 94 -1.85 13.42 -13.39
C ARG A 94 -3.17 13.84 -14.02
#